data_AF-A0A9K3GZL7-F1
#
_entry.id   AF-A0A9K3GZL7-F1
#
_cell.length_a   1.000
_cell.length_b   1.000
_cell.length_c   1.000
_cell.angle_alpha   90.00
_cell.angle_beta   90.00
_cell.angle_gamma   90.00
#
_symmetry.space_group_name_H-M   'P 1'
#
loop_
_entity.id
_entity.type
_entity.pdbx_description
1 polymer ?
#
loop_
_entity_poly.entity_id
_entity_poly.type
_entity_poly.pdbx_seq_one_letter_code
_entity_poly.pdbx_strand_id
1 'polypeptide(L)'
;MRVALLWTINDFPTYGYLSGWSTSGYKACPICNEDASSIRLRDRIGYVGHRRFLLTDHSWRKARDFNGQGETRLAPKIVNGDDCLHQLKHLPIHQHGKHPDHVGKKRKRNSHDINWSKKSIFFQLPYWPKLLIRHNIDVMHVEKNVFENVLGTLLNIKGKTKDTDKARLDLQDMNIRKELHLVRKNDHWVKPHALYVLTRDERKQFCNLLSSVRFPDGYAGNLAENVIAEQGKVHGLKSHDCHVLIQRLIPIAIRPFMTKQIREALMELSQFFKKLTQVTLHVNELEALQEDVVKILCKLERIFPPSFFTVMVHLCVHLPKEAILGGPVQSRWMYPIKRYLGHLKKYVKNLAKPEGSIAEGYVVEEAITFCSHYLRGVESKLDKRDRNGDKTSSDAQSCALDVFRLNGRGIGKKEVHILPSNLMKKAIWFIFNNCQEVQPYLEEDLRFLQMQHPESSNFYEMQQSTFSTWFAKRIQEMYALNPSQINEELYALSCLPDNRVSSHRGYIVNGVKFIVKSNDDGRQTQNYGVMVPGVHNDIEDDYYGFLDEVIELSIIRGYRIILFKCT
;
A
#
# COMPACT_ATOMS: atom_id res chain seq x y z
N MET A 1 -7.07 -0.29 36.57
CA MET A 1 -6.98 -0.41 35.10
C MET A 1 -8.02 -1.43 34.63
N ARG A 2 -8.95 -1.07 33.74
CA ARG A 2 -9.85 -2.04 33.10
C ARG A 2 -9.29 -2.31 31.69
N VAL A 3 -8.99 -3.57 31.38
CA VAL A 3 -8.42 -3.98 30.08
C VAL A 3 -9.43 -4.89 29.38
N ALA A 4 -9.67 -4.66 28.10
CA ALA A 4 -10.52 -5.49 27.26
C ALA A 4 -9.76 -5.95 26.02
N LEU A 5 -9.93 -7.21 25.63
CA LEU A 5 -9.39 -7.75 24.39
C LEU A 5 -10.35 -7.42 23.25
N LEU A 6 -9.96 -6.49 22.37
CA LEU A 6 -10.82 -6.02 21.28
C LEU A 6 -10.92 -7.04 20.13
N TRP A 7 -9.80 -7.62 19.72
CA TRP A 7 -9.71 -8.65 18.68
C TRP A 7 -8.31 -9.27 18.68
N THR A 8 -8.09 -10.26 17.83
CA THR A 8 -6.76 -10.85 17.56
C THR A 8 -6.29 -10.55 16.14
N ILE A 9 -4.98 -10.38 15.96
CA ILE A 9 -4.31 -10.20 14.67
C ILE A 9 -3.31 -11.35 14.51
N ASN A 10 -3.49 -12.14 13.47
CA ASN A 10 -2.79 -13.40 13.30
C ASN A 10 -2.90 -13.88 11.84
N ASP A 11 -1.97 -14.73 11.40
CA ASP A 11 -2.11 -15.37 10.09
C ASP A 11 -3.28 -16.36 10.07
N PHE A 12 -3.68 -16.80 8.86
CA PHE A 12 -4.86 -17.65 8.69
C PHE A 12 -4.72 -19.07 9.30
N PRO A 13 -3.55 -19.72 9.30
CA PRO A 13 -3.36 -20.93 10.09
C PRO A 13 -3.55 -20.69 11.60
N THR A 14 -2.93 -19.63 12.15
CA THR A 14 -3.06 -19.25 13.56
C THR A 14 -4.49 -18.84 13.91
N TYR A 15 -5.25 -18.29 12.96
CA TYR A 15 -6.68 -18.01 13.11
C TYR A 15 -7.41 -19.28 13.52
N GLY A 16 -7.14 -20.39 12.83
CA GLY A 16 -7.81 -21.66 13.13
C GLY A 16 -7.44 -22.20 14.52
N TYR A 17 -6.18 -22.01 14.94
CA TYR A 17 -5.75 -22.38 16.28
C TYR A 17 -6.35 -21.49 17.38
N LEU A 18 -6.53 -20.19 17.15
CA LEU A 18 -7.08 -19.28 18.16
C LEU A 18 -8.60 -19.37 18.25
N SER A 19 -9.29 -19.37 17.11
CA SER A 19 -10.75 -19.46 17.06
C SER A 19 -11.25 -20.86 17.39
N GLY A 20 -10.50 -21.89 17.00
CA GLY A 20 -10.95 -23.28 16.98
C GLY A 20 -11.64 -23.67 15.67
N TRP A 21 -11.94 -22.75 14.75
CA TRP A 21 -12.53 -23.05 13.44
C TRP A 21 -11.46 -23.46 12.44
N SER A 22 -11.57 -24.65 11.83
CA SER A 22 -10.54 -25.15 10.91
C SER A 22 -10.46 -24.30 9.64
N THR A 23 -9.33 -23.66 9.39
CA THR A 23 -9.07 -22.83 8.19
C THR A 23 -8.64 -23.65 6.96
N SER A 24 -9.08 -24.90 6.92
CA SER A 24 -8.85 -25.86 5.83
C SER A 24 -10.09 -26.72 5.61
N GLY A 25 -10.21 -27.30 4.42
CA GLY A 25 -11.37 -28.09 4.00
C GLY A 25 -12.39 -27.25 3.23
N TYR A 26 -13.64 -27.71 3.15
CA TYR A 26 -14.73 -27.03 2.41
C TYR A 26 -15.29 -25.82 3.17
N LYS A 27 -15.24 -25.86 4.50
CA LYS A 27 -15.80 -24.84 5.39
C LYS A 27 -14.74 -23.89 5.96
N ALA A 28 -13.62 -23.70 5.27
CA ALA A 28 -12.47 -22.96 5.79
C ALA A 28 -12.73 -21.47 6.08
N CYS A 29 -13.69 -20.84 5.39
CA CYS A 29 -14.06 -19.46 5.66
C CYS A 29 -14.80 -19.36 7.01
N PRO A 30 -14.27 -18.67 8.03
CA PRO A 30 -14.92 -18.56 9.33
C PRO A 30 -16.17 -17.68 9.32
N ILE A 31 -16.27 -16.76 8.35
CA ILE A 31 -17.37 -15.77 8.25
C ILE A 31 -18.59 -16.38 7.57
N CYS A 32 -18.41 -17.01 6.40
CA CYS A 32 -19.47 -17.80 5.75
C CYS A 32 -19.75 -19.12 6.47
N ASN A 33 -18.81 -19.59 7.30
CA ASN A 33 -18.95 -20.74 8.15
C ASN A 33 -19.39 -21.99 7.35
N GLU A 34 -20.45 -22.69 7.76
CA GLU A 34 -20.97 -23.86 7.06
C GLU A 34 -21.61 -23.57 5.70
N ASP A 35 -22.00 -22.33 5.42
CA ASP A 35 -22.60 -21.88 4.15
C ASP A 35 -21.54 -21.34 3.16
N ALA A 36 -20.25 -21.58 3.45
CA ALA A 36 -19.17 -21.26 2.54
C ALA A 36 -19.34 -22.01 1.20
N SER A 37 -19.41 -21.27 0.10
CA SER A 37 -19.54 -21.85 -1.23
C SER A 37 -18.19 -22.41 -1.69
N SER A 38 -18.08 -23.75 -1.75
CA SER A 38 -16.90 -24.44 -2.21
C SER A 38 -17.23 -25.72 -2.96
N ILE A 39 -16.31 -26.17 -3.80
CA ILE A 39 -16.44 -27.37 -4.63
C ILE A 39 -15.18 -28.21 -4.57
N ARG A 40 -15.34 -29.53 -4.76
CA ARG A 40 -14.22 -30.44 -4.94
C ARG A 40 -13.71 -30.31 -6.36
N LEU A 41 -12.42 -29.99 -6.50
CA LEU A 41 -11.67 -30.05 -7.75
C LEU A 41 -10.75 -31.25 -7.71
N ARG A 42 -10.20 -31.68 -8.86
CA ARG A 42 -9.33 -32.86 -8.92
C ARG A 42 -8.11 -32.76 -7.99
N ASP A 43 -7.51 -31.59 -7.81
CA ASP A 43 -6.31 -31.40 -6.98
C ASP A 43 -6.55 -30.68 -5.64
N ARG A 44 -7.62 -29.90 -5.52
CA ARG A 44 -7.87 -29.02 -4.36
C ARG A 44 -9.36 -28.78 -4.12
N ILE A 45 -9.64 -27.83 -3.24
CA ILE A 45 -10.98 -27.27 -3.01
C ILE A 45 -10.98 -25.86 -3.61
N GLY A 46 -11.96 -25.58 -4.47
CA GLY A 46 -12.19 -24.25 -5.04
C GLY A 46 -13.33 -23.55 -4.30
N TYR A 47 -13.14 -22.28 -3.95
CA TYR A 47 -14.13 -21.40 -3.32
C TYR A 47 -14.77 -20.51 -4.38
N VAL A 48 -15.76 -21.05 -5.10
CA VAL A 48 -16.43 -20.39 -6.22
C VAL A 48 -17.89 -20.08 -5.90
N GLY A 49 -18.60 -19.41 -6.81
CA GLY A 49 -19.99 -19.03 -6.61
C GLY A 49 -20.13 -17.67 -5.94
N HIS A 50 -19.19 -16.75 -6.18
CA HIS A 50 -19.26 -15.38 -5.67
C HIS A 50 -20.51 -14.62 -6.18
N ARG A 51 -21.14 -15.11 -7.25
CA ARG A 51 -22.45 -14.63 -7.71
C ARG A 51 -23.57 -14.70 -6.66
N ARG A 52 -23.44 -15.58 -5.66
CA ARG A 52 -24.37 -15.63 -4.51
C ARG A 52 -24.44 -14.31 -3.75
N PHE A 53 -23.40 -13.48 -3.80
CA PHE A 53 -23.33 -12.19 -3.14
C PHE A 53 -23.91 -11.03 -3.98
N LEU A 54 -24.22 -11.26 -5.26
CA LEU A 54 -24.89 -10.25 -6.10
C LEU A 54 -26.37 -10.13 -5.72
N LEU A 55 -27.04 -9.05 -6.12
CA LEU A 55 -28.51 -8.94 -6.01
C LEU A 55 -29.20 -10.08 -6.77
N THR A 56 -30.37 -10.51 -6.31
CA THR A 56 -31.10 -11.70 -6.81
C THR A 56 -31.53 -11.58 -8.27
N ASP A 57 -31.75 -10.36 -8.75
CA ASP A 57 -32.15 -10.02 -10.11
C ASP A 57 -30.96 -9.76 -11.06
N HIS A 58 -29.73 -9.72 -10.54
CA HIS A 58 -28.54 -9.43 -11.34
C HIS A 58 -28.35 -10.44 -12.48
N SER A 59 -28.12 -9.95 -13.70
CA SER A 59 -28.05 -10.77 -14.93
C SER A 59 -27.06 -11.95 -14.84
N TRP A 60 -25.89 -11.74 -14.23
CA TRP A 60 -24.88 -12.79 -14.04
C TRP A 60 -25.34 -13.99 -13.21
N ARG A 61 -26.37 -13.86 -12.36
CA ARG A 61 -26.95 -15.02 -11.66
C ARG A 61 -27.59 -16.02 -12.62
N LYS A 62 -28.06 -15.57 -13.79
CA LYS A 62 -28.64 -16.46 -14.83
C LYS A 62 -27.60 -16.98 -15.82
N ALA A 63 -26.41 -16.39 -15.84
CA ALA A 63 -25.35 -16.74 -16.79
C ALA A 63 -24.81 -18.17 -16.52
N ARG A 64 -24.45 -18.90 -17.59
CA ARG A 64 -23.97 -20.29 -17.49
C ARG A 64 -22.46 -20.45 -17.68
N ASP A 65 -21.77 -19.37 -18.02
CA ASP A 65 -20.33 -19.36 -18.32
C ASP A 65 -19.41 -19.45 -17.09
N PHE A 66 -19.96 -19.44 -15.87
CA PHE A 66 -19.22 -19.61 -14.62
C PHE A 66 -19.01 -21.08 -14.25
N ASN A 67 -20.10 -21.84 -14.15
CA ASN A 67 -20.11 -23.25 -13.70
C ASN A 67 -21.17 -24.11 -14.43
N GLY A 68 -21.70 -23.65 -15.57
CA GLY A 68 -22.75 -24.33 -16.32
C GLY A 68 -24.18 -24.13 -15.79
N GLN A 69 -24.34 -23.56 -14.59
CA GLN A 69 -25.62 -23.46 -13.88
C GLN A 69 -25.97 -22.00 -13.53
N GLY A 70 -27.27 -21.74 -13.38
CA GLY A 70 -27.78 -20.52 -12.75
C GLY A 70 -27.54 -20.55 -11.23
N GLU A 71 -27.53 -19.37 -10.60
CA GLU A 71 -27.31 -19.19 -9.17
C GLU A 71 -28.56 -18.60 -8.50
N THR A 72 -29.32 -19.45 -7.81
CA THR A 72 -30.53 -19.07 -7.07
C THR A 72 -30.31 -18.93 -5.57
N ARG A 73 -29.16 -19.39 -5.04
CA ARG A 73 -28.90 -19.36 -3.61
C ARG A 73 -28.70 -17.92 -3.14
N LEU A 74 -29.10 -17.67 -1.89
CA LEU A 74 -28.86 -16.39 -1.22
C LEU A 74 -27.38 -16.26 -0.82
N ALA A 75 -26.98 -15.03 -0.50
CA ALA A 75 -25.66 -14.76 0.06
C ALA A 75 -25.47 -15.56 1.36
N PRO A 76 -24.25 -16.04 1.66
CA PRO A 76 -24.01 -16.80 2.88
C PRO A 76 -24.41 -16.06 4.15
N LYS A 77 -25.06 -16.76 5.09
CA LYS A 77 -25.39 -16.18 6.40
C LYS A 77 -24.10 -15.86 7.16
N ILE A 78 -23.95 -14.62 7.60
CA ILE A 78 -22.84 -14.20 8.47
C ILE A 78 -23.08 -14.76 9.87
N VAL A 79 -22.07 -15.46 10.42
CA VAL A 79 -22.14 -16.08 11.74
C VAL A 79 -21.56 -15.15 12.81
N ASN A 80 -22.40 -14.73 13.76
CA ASN A 80 -21.97 -13.90 14.89
C ASN A 80 -21.40 -14.75 16.05
N GLY A 81 -20.99 -14.10 17.15
CA GLY A 81 -20.37 -14.82 18.26
C GLY A 81 -21.35 -15.67 19.08
N ASP A 82 -22.63 -15.28 19.16
CA ASP A 82 -23.67 -16.08 19.79
C ASP A 82 -24.01 -17.33 18.95
N ASP A 83 -24.05 -17.20 17.62
CA ASP A 83 -24.18 -18.34 16.70
C ASP A 83 -23.01 -19.31 16.87
N CYS A 84 -21.77 -18.79 16.96
CA CYS A 84 -20.57 -19.59 17.25
C CYS A 84 -20.70 -20.32 18.59
N LEU A 85 -21.17 -19.64 19.65
CA LEU A 85 -21.40 -20.27 20.95
C LEU A 85 -22.43 -21.40 20.85
N HIS A 86 -23.52 -21.19 20.10
CA HIS A 86 -24.54 -22.21 19.89
C HIS A 86 -23.96 -23.46 19.21
N GLN A 87 -23.18 -23.28 18.13
CA GLN A 87 -22.47 -24.39 17.47
C GLN A 87 -21.49 -25.10 18.42
N LEU A 88 -20.83 -24.35 19.30
CA LEU A 88 -19.85 -24.89 20.26
C LEU A 88 -20.48 -25.62 21.45
N LYS A 89 -21.77 -25.45 21.76
CA LYS A 89 -22.45 -26.14 22.89
C LYS A 89 -22.42 -27.66 22.73
N HIS A 90 -22.47 -28.13 21.49
CA HIS A 90 -22.47 -29.56 21.16
C HIS A 90 -21.07 -30.12 20.90
N LEU A 91 -20.03 -29.28 20.99
CA LEU A 91 -18.67 -29.73 20.79
C LEU A 91 -18.20 -30.56 21.99
N PRO A 92 -17.80 -31.82 21.81
CA PRO A 92 -17.26 -32.61 22.90
C PRO A 92 -16.02 -31.95 23.48
N ILE A 93 -15.94 -31.84 24.81
CA ILE A 93 -14.73 -31.34 25.48
C ILE A 93 -13.64 -32.41 25.32
N HIS A 94 -12.65 -32.13 24.49
CA HIS A 94 -11.51 -33.01 24.29
C HIS A 94 -10.31 -32.54 25.09
N GLN A 95 -9.66 -33.46 25.81
CA GLN A 95 -8.37 -33.19 26.42
C GLN A 95 -7.29 -33.14 25.32
N HIS A 96 -6.63 -31.99 25.22
CA HIS A 96 -5.53 -31.76 24.28
C HIS A 96 -4.18 -32.21 24.88
N GLY A 97 -3.21 -32.58 24.05
CA GLY A 97 -1.84 -32.90 24.46
C GLY A 97 -1.43 -34.36 24.23
N LYS A 98 -0.24 -34.74 24.71
CA LYS A 98 0.27 -36.12 24.67
C LYS A 98 -0.35 -36.96 25.80
N HIS A 99 -1.68 -37.00 25.88
CA HIS A 99 -2.35 -37.87 26.85
C HIS A 99 -2.02 -39.33 26.50
N PRO A 100 -1.68 -40.19 27.47
CA PRO A 100 -1.33 -41.60 27.22
C PRO A 100 -2.35 -42.31 26.32
N ASP A 101 -3.64 -42.05 26.53
CA ASP A 101 -4.73 -42.69 25.79
C ASP A 101 -4.85 -42.27 24.31
N HIS A 102 -4.19 -41.17 23.92
CA HIS A 102 -4.32 -40.50 22.62
C HIS A 102 -3.05 -40.58 21.76
N VAL A 103 -1.97 -41.21 22.23
CA VAL A 103 -0.73 -41.38 21.46
C VAL A 103 -1.00 -42.21 20.19
N GLY A 104 -0.68 -41.66 19.02
CA GLY A 104 -0.80 -42.34 17.72
C GLY A 104 -2.21 -42.41 17.11
N LYS A 105 -3.26 -41.92 17.79
CA LYS A 105 -4.64 -41.94 17.25
C LYS A 105 -4.98 -40.62 16.55
N LYS A 106 -5.38 -40.69 15.26
CA LYS A 106 -5.97 -39.53 14.55
C LYS A 106 -7.36 -39.25 15.10
N ARG A 107 -7.66 -37.98 15.41
CA ARG A 107 -8.99 -37.54 15.85
C ARG A 107 -10.03 -37.91 14.80
N LYS A 108 -11.07 -38.64 15.22
CA LYS A 108 -12.32 -38.77 14.44
C LYS A 108 -13.15 -37.51 14.65
N ARG A 109 -13.56 -36.86 13.57
CA ARG A 109 -14.51 -35.72 13.61
C ARG A 109 -15.91 -36.27 13.49
N ASN A 110 -16.81 -35.84 14.37
CA ASN A 110 -18.23 -36.15 14.23
C ASN A 110 -18.88 -35.15 13.28
N SER A 111 -19.95 -35.55 12.60
CA SER A 111 -20.73 -34.66 11.72
C SER A 111 -21.24 -33.41 12.47
N HIS A 112 -21.61 -33.58 13.74
CA HIS A 112 -22.09 -32.52 14.62
C HIS A 112 -21.00 -31.51 15.04
N ASP A 113 -19.71 -31.85 14.90
CA ASP A 113 -18.60 -30.93 15.19
C ASP A 113 -18.44 -29.85 14.09
N ILE A 114 -19.14 -30.02 12.96
CA ILE A 114 -19.07 -29.17 11.77
C ILE A 114 -17.62 -29.01 11.29
N ASN A 115 -16.97 -27.90 11.67
CA ASN A 115 -15.58 -27.57 11.36
C ASN A 115 -14.81 -27.07 12.60
N TRP A 116 -15.40 -27.21 13.78
CA TRP A 116 -14.81 -26.83 15.06
C TRP A 116 -13.84 -27.91 15.55
N SER A 117 -12.68 -27.44 16.00
CA SER A 117 -11.63 -28.27 16.60
C SER A 117 -11.56 -28.11 18.12
N LYS A 118 -11.99 -26.96 18.66
CA LYS A 118 -12.07 -26.70 20.09
C LYS A 118 -12.95 -25.48 20.36
N LYS A 119 -13.36 -25.33 21.61
CA LYS A 119 -13.88 -24.06 22.13
C LYS A 119 -12.70 -23.17 22.52
N SER A 120 -12.60 -21.98 21.91
CA SER A 120 -11.56 -21.01 22.26
C SER A 120 -11.70 -20.53 23.72
N ILE A 121 -10.57 -20.33 24.40
CA ILE A 121 -10.55 -19.76 25.76
C ILE A 121 -11.15 -18.36 25.82
N PHE A 122 -11.11 -17.61 24.71
CA PHE A 122 -11.70 -16.27 24.66
C PHE A 122 -13.21 -16.25 24.90
N PHE A 123 -13.92 -17.37 24.68
CA PHE A 123 -15.33 -17.49 25.04
C PHE A 123 -15.58 -17.56 26.56
N GLN A 124 -14.54 -17.56 27.40
CA GLN A 124 -14.66 -17.32 28.85
C GLN A 124 -14.85 -15.82 29.16
N LEU A 125 -14.47 -14.93 28.23
CA LEU A 125 -14.71 -13.49 28.37
C LEU A 125 -16.20 -13.22 28.04
N PRO A 126 -17.00 -12.66 28.98
CA PRO A 126 -18.45 -12.52 28.80
C PRO A 126 -18.86 -11.70 27.57
N TYR A 127 -18.02 -10.74 27.16
CA TYR A 127 -18.27 -9.86 26.02
C TYR A 127 -17.78 -10.40 24.69
N TRP A 128 -16.95 -11.44 24.67
CA TRP A 128 -16.36 -11.98 23.42
C TRP A 128 -17.40 -12.38 22.36
N PRO A 129 -18.53 -13.03 22.70
CA PRO A 129 -19.58 -13.34 21.73
C PRO A 129 -20.24 -12.09 21.11
N LYS A 130 -20.18 -10.95 21.82
CA LYS A 130 -20.79 -9.69 21.41
C LYS A 130 -19.89 -8.86 20.49
N LEU A 131 -18.62 -9.23 20.35
CA LEU A 131 -17.70 -8.56 19.43
C LEU A 131 -18.08 -8.85 17.97
N LEU A 132 -18.23 -7.77 17.20
CA LEU A 132 -18.48 -7.82 15.76
C LEU A 132 -17.27 -8.39 14.99
N ILE A 133 -16.06 -8.06 15.46
CA ILE A 133 -14.81 -8.66 15.02
C ILE A 133 -14.16 -9.36 16.22
N ARG A 134 -13.93 -10.66 16.10
CA ARG A 134 -13.21 -11.46 17.12
C ARG A 134 -11.77 -11.73 16.70
N HIS A 135 -11.61 -12.11 15.44
CA HIS A 135 -10.33 -12.45 14.84
C HIS A 135 -10.28 -11.77 13.47
N ASN A 136 -9.23 -10.98 13.21
CA ASN A 136 -9.08 -10.26 11.96
C ASN A 136 -8.67 -11.19 10.82
N ILE A 137 -9.13 -10.88 9.61
CA ILE A 137 -8.56 -11.44 8.40
C ILE A 137 -7.23 -10.74 8.11
N ASP A 138 -6.19 -11.53 7.96
CA ASP A 138 -4.85 -11.03 7.65
C ASP A 138 -4.75 -10.54 6.21
N VAL A 139 -5.01 -9.25 5.99
CA VAL A 139 -4.93 -8.62 4.67
C VAL A 139 -3.57 -8.83 4.01
N MET A 140 -2.46 -8.86 4.78
CA MET A 140 -1.11 -9.00 4.22
C MET A 140 -0.94 -10.35 3.55
N HIS A 141 -1.38 -11.42 4.22
CA HIS A 141 -1.30 -12.74 3.62
C HIS A 141 -2.37 -12.97 2.58
N VAL A 142 -3.58 -12.44 2.74
CA VAL A 142 -4.63 -12.54 1.71
C VAL A 142 -4.12 -11.92 0.41
N GLU A 143 -3.69 -10.67 0.46
CA GLU A 143 -3.18 -9.95 -0.71
C GLU A 143 -1.96 -10.64 -1.32
N LYS A 144 -1.00 -11.07 -0.49
CA LYS A 144 0.16 -11.86 -0.96
C LYS A 144 -0.29 -13.13 -1.70
N ASN A 145 -1.21 -13.91 -1.13
CA ASN A 145 -1.68 -15.16 -1.74
C ASN A 145 -2.45 -14.90 -3.03
N VAL A 146 -3.26 -13.84 -3.08
CA VAL A 146 -3.99 -13.43 -4.30
C VAL A 146 -2.98 -13.04 -5.38
N PHE A 147 -1.98 -12.22 -5.05
CA PHE A 147 -0.91 -11.86 -5.96
C PHE A 147 -0.13 -13.09 -6.46
N GLU A 148 0.27 -14.01 -5.58
CA GLU A 148 0.97 -15.24 -5.95
C GLU A 148 0.12 -16.15 -6.86
N ASN A 149 -1.20 -16.17 -6.68
CA ASN A 149 -2.12 -16.87 -7.57
C ASN A 149 -2.19 -16.20 -8.95
N VAL A 150 -2.28 -14.87 -9.01
CA VAL A 150 -2.23 -14.09 -10.26
C VAL A 150 -0.91 -14.36 -10.96
N LEU A 151 0.22 -13.97 -10.36
CA LEU A 151 1.55 -14.09 -10.96
C LEU A 151 1.88 -15.53 -11.35
N GLY A 152 1.59 -16.50 -10.48
CA GLY A 152 1.83 -17.91 -10.74
C GLY A 152 1.07 -18.43 -11.96
N THR A 153 -0.15 -17.94 -12.18
CA THR A 153 -0.98 -18.30 -13.33
C THR A 153 -0.52 -17.57 -14.59
N LEU A 154 -0.32 -16.24 -14.53
CA LEU A 154 0.14 -15.44 -15.66
C LEU A 154 1.47 -15.96 -16.23
N LEU A 155 2.44 -16.26 -15.36
CA LEU A 155 3.76 -16.73 -15.78
C LEU A 155 3.85 -18.25 -15.99
N ASN A 156 2.75 -18.98 -15.76
CA ASN A 156 2.69 -20.45 -15.78
C ASN A 156 3.82 -21.10 -14.96
N ILE A 157 4.02 -20.62 -13.72
CA ILE A 157 5.09 -21.10 -12.84
C ILE A 157 4.75 -22.49 -12.33
N LYS A 158 5.64 -23.47 -12.59
CA LYS A 158 5.47 -24.85 -12.13
C LYS A 158 5.23 -24.90 -10.61
N GLY A 159 4.17 -25.59 -10.20
CA GLY A 159 3.76 -25.73 -8.79
C GLY A 159 3.00 -24.52 -8.21
N LYS A 160 2.98 -23.36 -8.87
CA LYS A 160 2.24 -22.17 -8.43
C LYS A 160 1.04 -21.83 -9.31
N THR A 161 1.14 -22.11 -10.61
CA THR A 161 0.05 -21.89 -11.58
C THR A 161 -1.24 -22.55 -11.14
N LYS A 162 -2.35 -21.84 -11.34
CA LYS A 162 -3.69 -22.37 -11.12
C LYS A 162 -4.26 -23.00 -12.39
N ASP A 163 -3.62 -22.78 -13.54
CA ASP A 163 -3.98 -23.38 -14.81
C ASP A 163 -3.19 -24.67 -15.10
N THR A 164 -3.51 -25.72 -14.34
CA THR A 164 -2.91 -27.05 -14.49
C THR A 164 -3.74 -27.95 -15.41
N ASP A 165 -3.18 -29.06 -15.87
CA ASP A 165 -3.91 -30.05 -16.67
C ASP A 165 -5.15 -30.57 -15.92
N LYS A 166 -5.04 -30.74 -14.59
CA LYS A 166 -6.18 -31.08 -13.72
C LYS A 166 -7.24 -29.99 -13.71
N ALA A 167 -6.83 -28.72 -13.67
CA ALA A 167 -7.76 -27.60 -13.76
C ALA A 167 -8.47 -27.55 -15.14
N ARG A 168 -7.80 -27.91 -16.23
CA ARG A 168 -8.44 -28.05 -17.55
C ARG A 168 -9.47 -29.17 -17.58
N LEU A 169 -9.17 -30.31 -16.95
CA LEU A 169 -10.12 -31.41 -16.79
C LEU A 169 -11.31 -31.00 -15.92
N ASP A 170 -11.09 -30.23 -14.85
CA ASP A 170 -12.20 -29.67 -14.05
C ASP A 170 -13.13 -28.78 -14.90
N LEU A 171 -12.59 -27.98 -15.84
CA LEU A 171 -13.39 -27.20 -16.78
C LEU A 171 -14.20 -28.08 -17.75
N GLN A 172 -13.61 -29.20 -18.17
CA GLN A 172 -14.27 -30.19 -19.02
C GLN A 172 -15.40 -30.90 -18.28
N ASP A 173 -15.16 -31.32 -17.04
CA ASP A 173 -16.16 -31.94 -16.17
C ASP A 173 -17.36 -31.00 -15.92
N MET A 174 -17.10 -29.69 -15.84
CA MET A 174 -18.14 -28.65 -15.71
C MET A 174 -18.77 -28.23 -17.06
N ASN A 175 -18.27 -28.74 -18.19
CA ASN A 175 -18.70 -28.39 -19.55
C ASN A 175 -18.70 -26.88 -19.83
N ILE A 176 -17.66 -26.17 -19.40
CA ILE A 176 -17.47 -24.73 -19.62
C ILE A 176 -16.13 -24.47 -20.32
N ARG A 177 -16.02 -23.37 -21.08
CA ARG A 177 -14.75 -22.91 -21.69
C ARG A 177 -14.06 -23.99 -22.52
N LYS A 178 -14.78 -24.50 -23.53
CA LYS A 178 -14.33 -25.62 -24.40
C LYS A 178 -13.00 -25.33 -25.08
N GLU A 179 -12.73 -24.08 -25.38
CA GLU A 179 -11.47 -23.60 -25.94
C GLU A 179 -10.24 -23.87 -25.05
N LEU A 180 -10.44 -24.12 -23.76
CA LEU A 180 -9.39 -24.42 -22.79
C LEU A 180 -9.22 -25.92 -22.51
N HIS A 181 -10.13 -26.78 -22.99
CA HIS A 181 -10.09 -28.22 -22.70
C HIS A 181 -8.82 -28.86 -23.28
N LEU A 182 -8.32 -29.91 -22.64
CA LEU A 182 -7.17 -30.65 -23.20
C LEU A 182 -7.57 -31.27 -24.54
N VAL A 183 -6.70 -31.15 -25.53
CA VAL A 183 -6.94 -31.68 -26.89
C VAL A 183 -5.95 -32.80 -27.17
N ARG A 184 -6.43 -33.92 -27.71
CA ARG A 184 -5.56 -35.01 -28.16
C ARG A 184 -5.01 -34.68 -29.55
N LYS A 185 -3.69 -34.64 -29.68
CA LYS A 185 -2.97 -34.49 -30.96
C LYS A 185 -1.87 -35.56 -31.02
N ASN A 186 -1.87 -36.38 -32.08
CA ASN A 186 -0.88 -37.44 -32.30
C ASN A 186 -0.62 -38.30 -31.04
N ASP A 187 -1.69 -38.82 -30.44
CA ASP A 187 -1.68 -39.62 -29.20
C ASP A 187 -1.16 -38.95 -27.92
N HIS A 188 -0.86 -37.66 -27.95
CA HIS A 188 -0.51 -36.89 -26.76
C HIS A 188 -1.58 -35.86 -26.40
N TRP A 189 -1.75 -35.63 -25.10
CA TRP A 189 -2.60 -34.55 -24.59
C TRP A 189 -1.85 -33.23 -24.66
N VAL A 190 -2.44 -32.26 -25.34
CA VAL A 190 -1.93 -30.90 -25.46
C VAL A 190 -2.83 -29.96 -24.67
N LYS A 191 -2.24 -29.11 -23.83
CA LYS A 191 -2.95 -28.04 -23.14
C LYS A 191 -3.00 -26.79 -24.04
N PRO A 192 -4.19 -26.35 -24.52
CA PRO A 192 -4.29 -25.13 -25.30
C PRO A 192 -3.80 -23.91 -24.52
N HIS A 193 -3.24 -22.95 -25.25
CA HIS A 193 -2.79 -21.69 -24.69
C HIS A 193 -3.98 -20.85 -24.24
N ALA A 194 -3.98 -20.40 -22.98
CA ALA A 194 -5.00 -19.50 -22.46
C ALA A 194 -4.56 -18.05 -22.58
N LEU A 195 -5.49 -17.16 -22.92
CA LEU A 195 -5.24 -15.72 -23.09
C LEU A 195 -4.78 -14.99 -21.82
N TYR A 196 -4.92 -15.61 -20.65
CA TYR A 196 -4.41 -15.09 -19.37
C TYR A 196 -3.03 -15.66 -18.99
N VAL A 197 -2.41 -16.48 -19.84
CA VAL A 197 -1.07 -17.01 -19.63
C VAL A 197 -0.14 -16.35 -20.63
N LEU A 198 0.96 -15.76 -20.15
CA LEU A 198 1.97 -15.17 -21.02
C LEU A 198 2.72 -16.26 -21.79
N THR A 199 2.96 -15.99 -23.08
CA THR A 199 3.89 -16.76 -23.90
C THR A 199 5.32 -16.64 -23.38
N ARG A 200 6.24 -17.45 -23.90
CA ARG A 200 7.64 -17.44 -23.46
C ARG A 200 8.28 -16.05 -23.61
N ASP A 201 8.05 -15.38 -24.73
CA ASP A 201 8.67 -14.09 -25.02
C ASP A 201 8.02 -12.95 -24.24
N GLU A 202 6.71 -12.98 -24.06
CA GLU A 202 6.01 -12.02 -23.20
C GLU A 202 6.46 -12.15 -21.74
N ARG A 203 6.73 -13.37 -21.24
CA ARG A 203 7.30 -13.55 -19.89
C ARG A 203 8.67 -12.90 -19.76
N LYS A 204 9.52 -12.98 -20.78
CA LYS A 204 10.82 -12.30 -20.78
C LYS A 204 10.64 -10.79 -20.74
N GLN A 205 9.76 -10.25 -21.59
CA GLN A 205 9.46 -8.81 -21.61
C GLN A 205 8.88 -8.32 -20.27
N PHE A 206 7.93 -9.06 -19.70
CA PHE A 206 7.37 -8.79 -18.39
C PHE A 206 8.45 -8.79 -17.29
N CYS A 207 9.35 -9.77 -17.31
CA CYS A 207 10.46 -9.82 -16.36
C CYS A 207 11.45 -8.66 -16.56
N ASN A 208 11.80 -8.33 -17.80
CA ASN A 208 12.66 -7.18 -18.11
C ASN A 208 12.07 -5.88 -17.55
N LEU A 209 10.77 -5.67 -17.75
CA LEU A 209 10.04 -4.53 -17.18
C LEU A 209 10.14 -4.53 -15.65
N LEU A 210 9.88 -5.66 -14.98
CA LEU A 210 9.99 -5.72 -13.52
C LEU A 210 11.40 -5.44 -13.02
N SER A 211 12.43 -5.90 -13.73
CA SER A 211 13.83 -5.65 -13.36
C SER A 211 14.28 -4.21 -13.61
N SER A 212 13.62 -3.46 -14.49
CA SER A 212 13.96 -2.07 -14.78
C SER A 212 13.30 -1.07 -13.83
N VAL A 213 12.27 -1.49 -13.07
CA VAL A 213 11.58 -0.60 -12.14
C VAL A 213 12.49 -0.29 -10.95
N ARG A 214 12.70 1.02 -10.71
CA ARG A 214 13.35 1.55 -9.52
C ARG A 214 12.33 2.28 -8.67
N PHE A 215 12.47 2.17 -7.35
CA PHE A 215 11.56 2.79 -6.39
C PHE A 215 12.27 3.87 -5.58
N PRO A 216 11.52 4.82 -5.00
CA PRO A 216 12.05 5.74 -4.00
C PRO A 216 12.69 5.02 -2.81
N ASP A 217 13.69 5.65 -2.22
CA ASP A 217 14.39 5.14 -1.05
C ASP A 217 13.43 4.87 0.10
N GLY A 218 13.41 3.63 0.59
CA GLY A 218 12.53 3.21 1.68
C GLY A 218 11.10 2.81 1.25
N TYR A 219 10.76 2.91 -0.04
CA TYR A 219 9.43 2.52 -0.53
C TYR A 219 9.29 1.01 -0.75
N ALA A 220 10.18 0.37 -1.52
CA ALA A 220 10.11 -1.06 -1.82
C ALA A 220 11.51 -1.69 -1.99
N GLY A 221 11.59 -3.02 -1.98
CA GLY A 221 12.83 -3.75 -2.28
C GLY A 221 13.25 -3.65 -3.75
N ASN A 222 14.50 -3.96 -4.05
CA ASN A 222 15.00 -4.04 -5.43
C ASN A 222 14.44 -5.29 -6.12
N LEU A 223 13.46 -5.11 -7.02
CA LEU A 223 12.81 -6.22 -7.71
C LEU A 223 13.75 -6.95 -8.69
N ALA A 224 14.82 -6.31 -9.17
CA ALA A 224 15.78 -6.95 -10.05
C ALA A 224 16.41 -8.20 -9.39
N GLU A 225 16.61 -8.18 -8.06
CA GLU A 225 17.13 -9.32 -7.29
C GLU A 225 16.19 -10.53 -7.29
N ASN A 226 14.91 -10.31 -7.61
CA ASN A 226 13.87 -11.34 -7.60
C ASN A 226 13.57 -11.90 -9.00
N VAL A 227 14.24 -11.39 -10.05
CA VAL A 227 13.91 -11.68 -11.45
C VAL A 227 15.07 -12.37 -12.15
N ILE A 228 14.77 -13.43 -12.89
CA ILE A 228 15.69 -14.07 -13.84
C ILE A 228 15.07 -13.92 -15.23
N ALA A 229 15.35 -12.79 -15.88
CA ALA A 229 14.59 -12.35 -17.04
C ALA A 229 14.73 -13.29 -18.26
N GLU A 230 15.93 -13.79 -18.53
CA GLU A 230 16.16 -14.76 -19.61
C GLU A 230 15.37 -16.06 -19.47
N GLN A 231 15.04 -16.42 -18.22
CA GLN A 231 14.23 -17.59 -17.92
C GLN A 231 12.73 -17.26 -17.76
N GLY A 232 12.35 -15.99 -17.80
CA GLY A 232 10.98 -15.53 -17.53
C GLY A 232 10.49 -15.90 -16.12
N LYS A 233 11.39 -15.88 -15.12
CA LYS A 233 11.12 -16.33 -13.74
C LYS A 233 11.17 -15.20 -12.74
N VAL A 234 10.26 -15.27 -11.77
CA VAL A 234 10.21 -14.39 -10.59
C VAL A 234 10.20 -15.25 -9.33
N HIS A 235 11.02 -14.91 -8.33
CA HIS A 235 11.23 -15.71 -7.13
C HIS A 235 11.62 -14.84 -5.92
N GLY A 236 11.51 -15.37 -4.70
CA GLY A 236 12.03 -14.72 -3.50
C GLY A 236 11.28 -13.47 -3.02
N LEU A 237 10.14 -13.11 -3.61
CA LEU A 237 9.34 -11.95 -3.21
C LEU A 237 8.84 -12.07 -1.76
N LYS A 238 9.02 -11.00 -0.98
CA LYS A 238 8.43 -10.85 0.35
C LYS A 238 6.99 -10.36 0.24
N SER A 239 6.25 -10.40 1.34
CA SER A 239 4.84 -9.92 1.37
C SER A 239 4.71 -8.46 0.92
N HIS A 240 5.65 -7.60 1.32
CA HIS A 240 5.65 -6.20 0.93
C HIS A 240 5.87 -6.01 -0.57
N ASP A 241 6.78 -6.79 -1.18
CA ASP A 241 7.01 -6.73 -2.63
C ASP A 241 5.75 -7.15 -3.39
N CYS A 242 5.03 -8.18 -2.91
CA CYS A 242 3.76 -8.62 -3.48
C CYS A 242 2.68 -7.52 -3.41
N HIS A 243 2.60 -6.80 -2.28
CA HIS A 243 1.69 -5.68 -2.07
C HIS A 243 1.97 -4.54 -3.06
N VAL A 244 3.24 -4.15 -3.21
CA VAL A 244 3.63 -3.12 -4.19
C VAL A 244 3.32 -3.59 -5.61
N LEU A 245 3.64 -4.83 -5.95
CA LEU A 245 3.43 -5.40 -7.28
C LEU A 245 1.94 -5.41 -7.65
N ILE A 246 1.05 -5.97 -6.81
CA ILE A 246 -0.37 -6.03 -7.15
C ILE A 246 -1.00 -4.65 -7.22
N GLN A 247 -0.70 -3.73 -6.29
CA GLN A 247 -1.38 -2.44 -6.25
C GLN A 247 -0.88 -1.43 -7.28
N ARG A 248 0.41 -1.49 -7.64
CA ARG A 248 1.06 -0.44 -8.45
C ARG A 248 1.52 -0.94 -9.81
N LEU A 249 2.18 -2.08 -9.87
CA LEU A 249 2.86 -2.52 -11.09
C LEU A 249 2.00 -3.40 -11.99
N ILE A 250 1.25 -4.37 -11.46
CA ILE A 250 0.44 -5.28 -12.26
C ILE A 250 -0.52 -4.53 -13.21
N PRO A 251 -1.27 -3.49 -12.79
CA PRO A 251 -2.14 -2.70 -13.67
C PRO A 251 -1.45 -2.10 -14.91
N ILE A 252 -0.14 -1.89 -14.83
CA ILE A 252 0.69 -1.28 -15.88
C ILE A 252 1.40 -2.38 -16.66
N ALA A 253 2.03 -3.32 -15.96
CA ALA A 253 2.89 -4.35 -16.51
C ALA A 253 2.17 -5.36 -17.40
N ILE A 254 0.87 -5.59 -17.20
CA ILE A 254 0.10 -6.53 -18.02
C ILE A 254 -0.50 -5.90 -19.29
N ARG A 255 -0.47 -4.57 -19.41
CA ARG A 255 -1.17 -3.85 -20.49
C ARG A 255 -0.79 -4.32 -21.89
N PRO A 256 0.49 -4.56 -22.21
CA PRO A 256 0.89 -4.97 -23.56
C PRO A 256 0.46 -6.39 -23.93
N PHE A 257 0.15 -7.23 -22.94
CA PHE A 257 0.05 -8.69 -23.14
C PHE A 257 -1.38 -9.25 -23.00
N MET A 258 -2.28 -8.51 -22.35
CA MET A 258 -3.60 -9.03 -21.97
C MET A 258 -4.74 -8.39 -22.75
N THR A 259 -5.78 -9.18 -23.02
CA THR A 259 -7.04 -8.67 -23.59
C THR A 259 -7.68 -7.62 -22.67
N LYS A 260 -8.53 -6.77 -23.23
CA LYS A 260 -9.25 -5.73 -22.47
C LYS A 260 -9.97 -6.31 -21.25
N GLN A 261 -10.68 -7.42 -21.44
CA GLN A 261 -11.44 -8.08 -20.37
C GLN A 261 -10.55 -8.55 -19.20
N ILE A 262 -9.41 -9.19 -19.49
CA ILE A 262 -8.49 -9.69 -18.46
C ILE A 262 -7.80 -8.51 -17.75
N ARG A 263 -7.36 -7.53 -18.53
CA ARG A 263 -6.71 -6.32 -18.02
C ARG A 263 -7.62 -5.57 -17.06
N GLU A 264 -8.88 -5.32 -17.45
CA GLU A 264 -9.86 -4.62 -16.61
C GLU A 264 -10.10 -5.36 -15.30
N ALA A 265 -10.32 -6.68 -15.32
CA ALA A 265 -10.55 -7.46 -14.11
C ALA A 265 -9.36 -7.43 -13.13
N LEU A 266 -8.12 -7.49 -13.64
CA LEU A 266 -6.91 -7.41 -12.82
C LEU A 266 -6.61 -5.99 -12.35
N MET A 267 -6.90 -4.96 -13.16
CA MET A 267 -6.80 -3.56 -12.77
C MET A 267 -7.78 -3.22 -11.64
N GLU A 268 -9.04 -3.67 -11.75
CA GLU A 268 -10.04 -3.48 -10.70
C GLU A 268 -9.66 -4.21 -9.40
N LEU A 269 -9.13 -5.43 -9.48
CA LEU A 269 -8.60 -6.16 -8.31
C LEU A 269 -7.46 -5.40 -7.63
N SER A 270 -6.58 -4.79 -8.43
CA SER A 270 -5.46 -4.00 -7.94
C SER A 270 -5.93 -2.70 -7.29
N GLN A 271 -6.93 -2.03 -7.88
CA GLN A 271 -7.55 -0.83 -7.33
C GLN A 271 -8.33 -1.14 -6.04
N PHE A 272 -8.98 -2.29 -5.95
CA PHE A 272 -9.63 -2.78 -4.74
C PHE A 272 -8.64 -2.83 -3.56
N PHE A 273 -7.50 -3.51 -3.73
CA PHE A 273 -6.49 -3.55 -2.67
C PHE A 273 -5.90 -2.18 -2.37
N LYS A 274 -5.61 -1.38 -3.41
CA LYS A 274 -5.08 -0.02 -3.26
C LYS A 274 -5.99 0.85 -2.39
N LYS A 275 -7.29 0.87 -2.68
CA LYS A 275 -8.28 1.66 -1.91
C LYS A 275 -8.46 1.10 -0.50
N LEU A 276 -8.59 -0.22 -0.35
CA LEU A 276 -8.76 -0.88 0.95
C LEU A 276 -7.60 -0.57 1.92
N THR A 277 -6.38 -0.38 1.41
CA THR A 277 -5.18 -0.12 2.22
C THR A 277 -4.74 1.35 2.23
N GLN A 278 -5.63 2.30 1.89
CA GLN A 278 -5.35 3.74 2.08
C GLN A 278 -5.26 4.09 3.57
N VAL A 279 -4.50 5.14 3.90
CA VAL A 279 -4.31 5.61 5.28
C VAL A 279 -5.60 6.18 5.86
N THR A 280 -6.32 6.93 5.02
CA THR A 280 -7.65 7.46 5.32
C THR A 280 -8.67 6.66 4.52
N LEU A 281 -9.75 6.22 5.19
CA LEU A 281 -10.85 5.48 4.58
C LEU A 281 -12.15 6.24 4.80
N HIS A 282 -12.99 6.30 3.77
CA HIS A 282 -14.34 6.84 3.85
C HIS A 282 -15.35 5.70 3.82
N VAL A 283 -16.34 5.71 4.73
CA VAL A 283 -17.33 4.63 4.87
C VAL A 283 -18.07 4.38 3.56
N ASN A 284 -18.55 5.43 2.90
CA ASN A 284 -19.27 5.32 1.62
C ASN A 284 -18.41 4.65 0.53
N GLU A 285 -17.10 4.91 0.49
CA GLU A 285 -16.19 4.24 -0.45
C GLU A 285 -16.00 2.75 -0.10
N LEU A 286 -15.95 2.41 1.18
CA LEU A 286 -15.86 1.02 1.63
C LEU A 286 -17.15 0.23 1.35
N GLU A 287 -18.32 0.87 1.45
CA GLU A 287 -19.59 0.27 1.08
C GLU A 287 -19.64 -0.03 -0.43
N ALA A 288 -19.22 0.93 -1.26
CA ALA A 288 -19.05 0.70 -2.70
C ALA A 288 -18.03 -0.43 -3.00
N LEU A 289 -16.89 -0.45 -2.30
CA LEU A 289 -15.89 -1.52 -2.41
C LEU A 289 -16.46 -2.90 -2.04
N GLN A 290 -17.41 -2.98 -1.11
CA GLN A 290 -18.08 -4.22 -0.73
C GLN A 290 -18.91 -4.80 -1.87
N GLU A 291 -19.54 -3.95 -2.68
CA GLU A 291 -20.24 -4.38 -3.90
C GLU A 291 -19.27 -4.70 -5.03
N ASP A 292 -18.26 -3.85 -5.22
CA ASP A 292 -17.32 -3.97 -6.32
C ASP A 292 -16.46 -5.22 -6.22
N VAL A 293 -16.02 -5.62 -5.03
CA VAL A 293 -15.24 -6.85 -4.86
C VAL A 293 -16.02 -8.10 -5.30
N VAL A 294 -17.35 -8.11 -5.12
CA VAL A 294 -18.18 -9.21 -5.61
C VAL A 294 -18.17 -9.24 -7.15
N LYS A 295 -18.32 -8.07 -7.79
CA LYS A 295 -18.27 -7.95 -9.26
C LYS A 295 -16.89 -8.36 -9.79
N ILE A 296 -15.80 -7.94 -9.13
CA ILE A 296 -14.42 -8.30 -9.47
C ILE A 296 -14.22 -9.81 -9.41
N LEU A 297 -14.59 -10.46 -8.29
CA LEU A 297 -14.46 -11.91 -8.14
C LEU A 297 -15.31 -12.66 -9.17
N CYS A 298 -16.51 -12.15 -9.51
CA CYS A 298 -17.33 -12.71 -10.58
C CYS A 298 -16.66 -12.59 -11.96
N LYS A 299 -16.07 -11.44 -12.31
CA LYS A 299 -15.29 -11.28 -13.55
C LYS A 299 -14.14 -12.26 -13.60
N LEU A 300 -13.41 -12.41 -12.50
CA LEU A 300 -12.31 -13.37 -12.38
C LEU A 300 -12.79 -14.81 -12.55
N GLU A 301 -13.96 -15.21 -12.01
CA GLU A 301 -14.49 -16.60 -12.14
C GLU A 301 -14.76 -16.99 -13.59
N ARG A 302 -15.18 -16.02 -14.40
CA ARG A 302 -15.40 -16.21 -15.84
C ARG A 302 -14.07 -16.37 -16.60
N ILE A 303 -13.01 -15.71 -16.12
CA ILE A 303 -11.69 -15.71 -16.77
C ILE A 303 -10.86 -16.93 -16.34
N PHE A 304 -10.62 -17.07 -15.03
CA PHE A 304 -9.69 -18.04 -14.46
C PHE A 304 -10.36 -19.36 -14.08
N PRO A 305 -9.63 -20.49 -14.08
CA PRO A 305 -10.19 -21.77 -13.68
C PRO A 305 -10.59 -21.78 -12.19
N PRO A 306 -11.54 -22.63 -11.77
CA PRO A 306 -11.99 -22.73 -10.37
C PRO A 306 -10.87 -22.93 -9.35
N SER A 307 -9.77 -23.58 -9.76
CA SER A 307 -8.55 -23.78 -8.96
C SER A 307 -7.87 -22.49 -8.53
N PHE A 308 -8.14 -21.36 -9.20
CA PHE A 308 -7.66 -20.03 -8.85
C PHE A 308 -8.24 -19.54 -7.52
N PHE A 309 -9.50 -19.90 -7.25
CA PHE A 309 -10.26 -19.41 -6.11
C PHE A 309 -9.95 -20.23 -4.87
N THR A 310 -8.79 -19.99 -4.26
CA THR A 310 -8.48 -20.52 -2.93
C THR A 310 -9.31 -19.80 -1.87
N VAL A 311 -9.34 -20.34 -0.64
CA VAL A 311 -9.99 -19.64 0.48
C VAL A 311 -9.46 -18.21 0.64
N MET A 312 -8.17 -17.97 0.39
CA MET A 312 -7.58 -16.63 0.47
C MET A 312 -8.18 -15.65 -0.54
N VAL A 313 -8.48 -16.10 -1.77
CA VAL A 313 -9.16 -15.28 -2.77
C VAL A 313 -10.59 -14.98 -2.31
N HIS A 314 -11.28 -15.99 -1.77
CA HIS A 314 -12.64 -15.82 -1.25
C HIS A 314 -12.73 -14.83 -0.09
N LEU A 315 -11.76 -14.83 0.84
CA LEU A 315 -11.74 -13.91 1.97
C LEU A 315 -11.77 -12.42 1.55
N CYS A 316 -11.40 -12.09 0.31
CA CYS A 316 -11.48 -10.73 -0.22
C CYS A 316 -12.88 -10.12 -0.09
N VAL A 317 -13.94 -10.93 -0.23
CA VAL A 317 -15.34 -10.47 -0.14
C VAL A 317 -15.69 -9.92 1.25
N HIS A 318 -14.91 -10.26 2.27
CA HIS A 318 -15.17 -9.84 3.65
C HIS A 318 -14.33 -8.64 4.10
N LEU A 319 -13.26 -8.31 3.37
CA LEU A 319 -12.31 -7.28 3.80
C LEU A 319 -12.93 -5.88 3.91
N PRO A 320 -13.80 -5.41 2.99
CA PRO A 320 -14.42 -4.10 3.13
C PRO A 320 -15.25 -3.98 4.39
N LYS A 321 -16.07 -4.99 4.70
CA LYS A 321 -16.89 -5.00 5.92
C LYS A 321 -16.02 -4.98 7.19
N GLU A 322 -14.91 -5.72 7.17
CA GLU A 322 -13.97 -5.70 8.29
C GLU A 322 -13.27 -4.34 8.43
N ALA A 323 -12.96 -3.65 7.33
CA ALA A 323 -12.42 -2.28 7.36
C ALA A 323 -13.44 -1.25 7.88
N ILE A 324 -14.73 -1.38 7.52
CA ILE A 324 -15.81 -0.53 8.06
C ILE A 324 -15.89 -0.66 9.58
N LEU A 325 -15.74 -1.88 10.10
CA LEU A 325 -15.88 -2.18 11.53
C LEU A 325 -14.60 -1.92 12.34
N GLY A 326 -13.44 -2.26 11.77
CA GLY A 326 -12.14 -2.23 12.45
C GLY A 326 -11.25 -1.04 12.09
N GLY A 327 -11.71 -0.17 11.19
CA GLY A 327 -10.94 0.96 10.68
C GLY A 327 -9.81 0.56 9.72
N PRO A 328 -8.87 1.50 9.46
CA PRO A 328 -7.80 1.32 8.51
C PRO A 328 -6.98 0.04 8.73
N VAL A 329 -6.60 -0.62 7.62
CA VAL A 329 -5.83 -1.87 7.66
C VAL A 329 -4.47 -1.69 8.35
N GLN A 330 -3.92 -0.46 8.34
CA GLN A 330 -2.63 -0.09 8.90
C GLN A 330 -2.46 -0.55 10.35
N SER A 331 -3.49 -0.31 11.16
CA SER A 331 -3.52 -0.64 12.59
C SER A 331 -3.69 -2.15 12.84
N ARG A 332 -3.95 -2.93 11.79
CA ARG A 332 -4.31 -4.35 11.85
C ARG A 332 -3.40 -5.22 10.97
N TRP A 333 -2.32 -4.65 10.43
CA TRP A 333 -1.33 -5.38 9.65
C TRP A 333 -0.54 -6.37 10.50
N MET A 334 -0.14 -7.47 9.86
CA MET A 334 0.87 -8.39 10.42
C MET A 334 2.32 -7.93 10.20
N TYR A 335 2.57 -6.85 9.45
CA TYR A 335 3.94 -6.33 9.23
C TYR A 335 4.67 -5.96 10.53
N PRO A 336 4.10 -5.13 11.44
CA PRO A 336 4.77 -4.76 12.68
C PRO A 336 5.00 -5.98 13.58
N ILE A 337 3.99 -6.86 13.69
CA ILE A 337 4.06 -8.09 14.49
C ILE A 337 5.17 -9.01 13.99
N LYS A 338 5.24 -9.26 12.67
CA LYS A 338 6.32 -10.09 12.09
C LYS A 338 7.69 -9.46 12.24
N ARG A 339 7.81 -8.13 12.12
CA ARG A 339 9.08 -7.42 12.33
C ARG A 339 9.54 -7.55 13.78
N TYR A 340 8.63 -7.42 14.73
CA TYR A 340 8.91 -7.61 16.16
C TYR A 340 9.31 -9.06 16.48
N LEU A 341 8.57 -10.05 15.98
CA LEU A 341 8.95 -11.46 16.11
C LEU A 341 10.32 -11.75 15.48
N GLY A 342 10.64 -11.12 14.36
CA GLY A 342 11.96 -11.18 13.74
C GLY A 342 13.07 -10.57 14.60
N HIS A 343 12.77 -9.52 15.36
CA HIS A 343 13.67 -8.94 16.36
C HIS A 343 13.89 -9.91 17.54
N LEU A 344 12.82 -10.41 18.15
CA LEU A 344 12.89 -11.38 19.24
C LEU A 344 13.65 -12.65 18.84
N LYS A 345 13.49 -13.11 17.60
CA LYS A 345 14.22 -14.27 17.08
C LYS A 345 15.74 -14.09 17.14
N LYS A 346 16.27 -12.85 17.11
CA LYS A 346 17.71 -12.58 17.23
C LYS A 346 18.25 -12.86 18.64
N TYR A 347 17.38 -12.86 19.65
CA TYR A 347 17.73 -13.20 21.04
C TYR A 347 17.85 -14.70 21.28
N VAL A 348 17.31 -15.53 20.38
CA VAL A 348 17.41 -16.98 20.50
C VAL A 348 18.84 -17.43 20.22
N LYS A 349 19.65 -17.52 21.28
CA LYS A 349 21.01 -18.09 21.26
C LYS A 349 21.01 -19.60 21.51
N ASN A 350 20.05 -20.09 22.31
CA ASN A 350 19.86 -21.50 22.58
C ASN A 350 18.50 -21.98 22.03
N LEU A 351 18.54 -22.77 20.95
CA LEU A 351 17.33 -23.34 20.34
C LEU A 351 16.61 -24.36 21.23
N ALA A 352 17.28 -24.94 22.23
CA ALA A 352 16.65 -25.84 23.20
C ALA A 352 15.86 -25.11 24.29
N LYS A 353 16.12 -23.81 24.49
CA LYS A 353 15.43 -22.94 25.46
C LYS A 353 15.18 -21.56 24.84
N PRO A 354 14.35 -21.47 23.78
CA PRO A 354 14.17 -20.23 23.05
C PRO A 354 13.50 -19.14 23.89
N GLU A 355 12.54 -19.48 24.75
CA GLU A 355 11.85 -18.53 25.62
C GLU A 355 12.79 -17.90 26.64
N GLY A 356 13.65 -18.73 27.28
CA GLY A 356 14.66 -18.24 28.21
C GLY A 356 15.68 -17.33 27.54
N SER A 357 16.15 -17.70 26.33
CA SER A 357 17.07 -16.87 25.55
C SER A 357 16.46 -15.51 25.19
N ILE A 358 15.17 -15.49 24.82
CA ILE A 358 14.44 -14.25 24.52
C ILE A 358 14.33 -13.39 25.78
N ALA A 359 13.95 -13.97 26.92
CA ALA A 359 13.82 -13.24 28.18
C ALA A 359 15.14 -12.59 28.60
N GLU A 360 16.25 -13.34 28.56
CA GLU A 360 17.59 -12.81 28.88
C GLU A 360 18.00 -11.68 27.92
N GLY A 361 17.87 -11.89 26.60
CA GLY A 361 18.22 -10.87 25.61
C GLY A 361 17.38 -9.60 25.73
N TYR A 362 16.10 -9.75 26.07
CA TYR A 362 15.19 -8.63 26.28
C TYR A 362 15.56 -7.82 27.55
N VAL A 363 15.88 -8.49 28.67
CA VAL A 363 16.35 -7.82 29.89
C VAL A 363 17.62 -7.01 29.64
N VAL A 364 18.57 -7.56 28.88
CA VAL A 364 19.79 -6.84 28.50
C VAL A 364 19.47 -5.61 27.63
N GLU A 365 18.56 -5.75 26.65
CA GLU A 365 18.13 -4.61 25.82
C GLU A 365 17.48 -3.50 26.66
N GLU A 366 16.59 -3.86 27.59
CA GLU A 366 15.93 -2.89 28.49
C GLU A 366 16.95 -2.20 29.41
N ALA A 367 17.88 -2.94 30.02
CA ALA A 367 18.91 -2.36 30.88
C ALA A 367 19.79 -1.35 30.12
N ILE A 368 20.24 -1.69 28.90
CA ILE A 368 21.05 -0.79 28.07
C ILE A 368 20.23 0.43 27.64
N THR A 369 18.95 0.24 27.28
CA THR A 369 18.05 1.34 26.92
C THR A 369 17.85 2.29 28.10
N PHE A 370 17.66 1.76 29.32
CA PHE A 370 17.57 2.56 30.54
C PHE A 370 18.85 3.36 30.79
N CYS A 371 20.03 2.72 30.71
CA CYS A 371 21.31 3.40 30.86
C CYS A 371 21.50 4.52 29.83
N SER A 372 20.97 4.37 28.61
CA SER A 372 21.13 5.37 27.54
C SER A 372 20.53 6.73 27.88
N HIS A 373 19.51 6.81 28.74
CA HIS A 373 18.95 8.08 29.22
C HIS A 373 19.96 8.94 30.01
N TYR A 374 21.01 8.33 30.55
CA TYR A 374 22.02 9.01 31.36
C TYR A 374 23.31 9.31 30.56
N LEU A 375 23.43 8.84 29.32
CA LEU A 375 24.59 9.08 28.47
C LEU A 375 24.40 10.34 27.61
N ARG A 376 25.27 11.33 27.77
CA ARG A 376 25.26 12.54 26.94
C ARG A 376 26.23 12.41 25.77
N GLY A 377 25.83 12.89 24.59
CA GLY A 377 26.69 12.93 23.39
C GLY A 377 26.86 11.58 22.67
N VAL A 378 26.10 10.55 23.06
CA VAL A 378 26.09 9.24 22.41
C VAL A 378 24.75 9.04 21.72
N GLU A 379 24.77 8.64 20.45
CA GLU A 379 23.55 8.28 19.74
C GLU A 379 22.97 6.99 20.34
N SER A 380 21.82 7.09 20.99
CA SER A 380 21.10 5.95 21.56
C SER A 380 20.08 5.36 20.57
N LYS A 381 19.47 4.22 20.90
CA LYS A 381 18.34 3.67 20.12
C LYS A 381 17.12 4.60 20.13
N LEU A 382 16.98 5.43 21.18
CA LEU A 382 15.85 6.36 21.36
C LEU A 382 16.01 7.64 20.55
N ASP A 383 17.26 8.11 20.41
CA ASP A 383 17.57 9.39 19.75
C ASP A 383 18.11 9.21 18.32
N LYS A 384 18.27 7.96 17.88
CA LYS A 384 18.71 7.62 16.53
C LYS A 384 17.71 8.17 15.51
N ARG A 385 18.19 9.06 14.66
CA ARG A 385 17.36 9.66 13.60
C ARG A 385 16.95 8.60 12.59
N ASP A 386 15.72 8.70 12.12
CA ASP A 386 15.27 7.90 11.01
C ASP A 386 16.13 8.15 9.76
N ARG A 387 16.23 7.12 8.90
CA ARG A 387 17.07 7.14 7.68
C ARG A 387 16.81 8.40 6.83
N ASN A 388 15.54 8.78 6.72
CA ASN A 388 15.09 9.98 6.02
C ASN A 388 14.48 11.01 6.98
N GLY A 389 14.87 10.99 8.26
CA GLY A 389 14.51 12.05 9.19
C GLY A 389 15.00 13.39 8.66
N ASP A 390 14.08 14.34 8.54
CA ASP A 390 14.37 15.76 8.46
C ASP A 390 14.81 16.27 9.84
N LYS A 391 15.26 17.53 9.89
CA LYS A 391 15.55 18.15 11.19
C LYS A 391 14.24 18.23 11.97
N THR A 392 14.22 17.67 13.17
CA THR A 392 13.06 17.67 14.07
C THR A 392 12.60 19.11 14.36
N SER A 393 11.32 19.26 14.74
CA SER A 393 10.66 20.50 15.18
C SER A 393 11.41 21.37 16.19
N SER A 394 12.44 20.84 16.85
CA SER A 394 13.35 21.59 17.73
C SER A 394 14.32 22.53 17.00
N ASP A 395 14.59 22.29 15.70
CA ASP A 395 15.44 23.13 14.84
C ASP A 395 14.61 23.99 13.87
N ALA A 396 13.29 23.82 13.83
CA ALA A 396 12.41 24.63 13.01
C ALA A 396 12.36 26.03 13.63
N GLN A 397 13.03 26.98 12.97
CA GLN A 397 12.87 28.39 13.30
C GLN A 397 11.36 28.70 13.19
N SER A 398 10.76 29.18 14.28
CA SER A 398 9.38 29.67 14.27
C SER A 398 9.35 30.94 13.40
N CYS A 399 9.24 30.75 12.09
CA CYS A 399 9.11 31.84 11.14
C CYS A 399 7.63 32.20 10.98
N ALA A 400 7.37 33.51 10.97
CA ALA A 400 6.06 34.07 10.70
C ALA A 400 5.64 33.85 9.23
N LEU A 401 6.59 33.94 8.29
CA LEU A 401 6.39 33.67 6.86
C LEU A 401 6.63 32.19 6.55
N ASP A 402 5.66 31.57 5.88
CA ASP A 402 5.74 30.17 5.45
C ASP A 402 6.96 29.87 4.57
N VAL A 403 7.38 30.81 3.72
CA VAL A 403 8.51 30.62 2.81
C VAL A 403 9.86 30.44 3.55
N PHE A 404 9.96 30.91 4.79
CA PHE A 404 11.17 30.77 5.62
C PHE A 404 11.14 29.57 6.56
N ARG A 405 10.01 28.86 6.64
CA ARG A 405 9.91 27.62 7.41
C ARG A 405 10.68 26.51 6.69
N LEU A 406 12.00 26.48 6.92
CA LEU A 406 12.91 25.51 6.34
C LEU A 406 12.68 24.12 6.92
N ASN A 407 11.80 23.36 6.27
CA ASN A 407 11.59 21.97 6.58
C ASN A 407 12.61 21.14 5.78
N GLY A 408 13.60 20.56 6.46
CA GLY A 408 14.46 19.54 5.86
C GLY A 408 15.97 19.71 6.04
N ARG A 409 16.71 18.91 5.27
CA ARG A 409 18.18 18.94 5.22
C ARG A 409 18.74 18.63 3.85
N GLY A 410 19.74 19.41 3.45
CA GLY A 410 20.54 19.15 2.26
C GLY A 410 21.42 17.90 2.39
N ILE A 411 21.67 17.26 1.25
CA ILE A 411 22.53 16.07 1.13
C ILE A 411 23.82 16.45 0.40
N GLY A 412 24.95 16.10 1.00
CA GLY A 412 26.27 16.31 0.41
C GLY A 412 26.82 17.72 0.61
N LYS A 413 27.93 18.01 -0.07
CA LYS A 413 28.58 19.32 -0.05
C LYS A 413 27.77 20.32 -0.89
N LYS A 414 27.59 21.53 -0.37
CA LYS A 414 26.97 22.64 -1.12
C LYS A 414 27.92 23.14 -2.21
N GLU A 415 27.37 23.45 -3.37
CA GLU A 415 28.11 24.05 -4.49
C GLU A 415 27.58 25.47 -4.72
N VAL A 416 28.46 26.47 -4.67
CA VAL A 416 28.07 27.88 -4.81
C VAL A 416 28.26 28.30 -6.25
N HIS A 417 27.23 28.91 -6.85
CA HIS A 417 27.28 29.43 -8.20
C HIS A 417 26.36 30.65 -8.37
N ILE A 418 26.49 31.36 -9.49
CA ILE A 418 25.63 32.51 -9.81
C ILE A 418 24.41 32.02 -10.59
N LEU A 419 23.21 32.31 -10.08
CA LEU A 419 21.97 31.98 -10.77
C LEU A 419 21.72 32.97 -11.93
N PRO A 420 21.50 32.50 -13.17
CA PRO A 420 21.19 33.37 -14.30
C PRO A 420 20.01 34.31 -14.03
N SER A 421 20.08 35.56 -14.49
CA SER A 421 19.09 36.60 -14.15
C SER A 421 17.65 36.24 -14.56
N ASN A 422 17.47 35.52 -15.66
CA ASN A 422 16.16 35.02 -16.08
C ASN A 422 15.59 33.98 -15.11
N LEU A 423 16.41 33.06 -14.62
CA LEU A 423 16.02 32.07 -13.61
C LEU A 423 15.79 32.73 -12.25
N MET A 424 16.60 33.72 -11.88
CA MET A 424 16.41 34.48 -10.64
C MET A 424 15.07 35.22 -10.64
N LYS A 425 14.71 35.89 -11.74
CA LYS A 425 13.39 36.53 -11.88
C LYS A 425 12.24 35.53 -11.72
N LYS A 426 12.35 34.36 -12.35
CA LYS A 426 11.36 33.27 -12.21
C LYS A 426 11.28 32.76 -10.77
N ALA A 427 12.41 32.56 -10.10
CA ALA A 427 12.48 32.10 -8.72
C ALA A 427 11.83 33.10 -7.75
N ILE A 428 12.15 34.40 -7.89
CA ILE A 428 11.56 35.48 -7.10
C ILE A 428 10.04 35.54 -7.32
N TRP A 429 9.59 35.50 -8.58
CA TRP A 429 8.15 35.49 -8.88
C TRP A 429 7.44 34.26 -8.30
N PHE A 430 8.05 33.08 -8.43
CA PHE A 430 7.53 31.85 -7.85
C PHE A 430 7.39 31.95 -6.33
N ILE A 431 8.39 32.51 -5.64
CA ILE A 431 8.33 32.75 -4.19
C ILE A 431 7.14 33.63 -3.83
N PHE A 432 6.99 34.78 -4.49
CA PHE A 432 5.91 35.71 -4.18
C PHE A 432 4.51 35.12 -4.44
N ASN A 433 4.32 34.45 -5.58
CA ASN A 433 3.04 33.83 -5.90
C ASN A 433 2.65 32.68 -4.97
N ASN A 434 3.61 32.04 -4.31
CA ASN A 434 3.37 30.92 -3.39
C ASN A 434 3.50 31.31 -1.91
N CYS A 435 3.64 32.60 -1.60
CA CYS A 435 3.69 33.12 -0.23
C CYS A 435 2.34 33.74 0.12
N GLN A 436 1.59 33.14 1.06
CA GLN A 436 0.25 33.60 1.42
C GLN A 436 0.27 35.03 1.99
N GLU A 437 1.31 35.35 2.75
CA GLU A 437 1.52 36.65 3.39
C GLU A 437 1.82 37.78 2.39
N VAL A 438 2.21 37.43 1.16
CA VAL A 438 2.47 38.39 0.07
C VAL A 438 1.22 38.63 -0.79
N GLN A 439 0.20 37.78 -0.73
CA GLN A 439 -1.01 37.89 -1.56
C GLN A 439 -1.72 39.26 -1.48
N PRO A 440 -1.88 39.90 -0.30
CA PRO A 440 -2.50 41.23 -0.23
C PRO A 440 -1.75 42.29 -1.05
N TYR A 441 -0.43 42.15 -1.14
CA TYR A 441 0.42 43.07 -1.90
C TYR A 441 0.35 42.79 -3.40
N LEU A 442 0.22 41.53 -3.82
CA LEU A 442 -0.04 41.17 -5.22
C LEU A 442 -1.37 41.76 -5.70
N GLU A 443 -2.42 41.71 -4.87
CA GLU A 443 -3.71 42.34 -5.18
C GLU A 443 -3.63 43.87 -5.24
N GLU A 444 -2.89 44.50 -4.31
CA GLU A 444 -2.67 45.95 -4.29
C GLU A 444 -1.94 46.43 -5.55
N ASP A 445 -0.84 45.77 -5.91
CA ASP A 445 -0.08 46.09 -7.13
C ASP A 445 -0.91 45.88 -8.39
N LEU A 446 -1.70 44.80 -8.46
CA LEU A 446 -2.58 44.55 -9.60
C LEU A 446 -3.59 45.67 -9.80
N ARG A 447 -4.21 46.17 -8.73
CA ARG A 447 -5.12 47.32 -8.78
C ARG A 447 -4.39 48.58 -9.26
N PHE A 448 -3.18 48.79 -8.78
CA PHE A 448 -2.35 49.92 -9.21
C PHE A 448 -2.02 49.87 -10.71
N LEU A 449 -1.63 48.71 -11.23
CA LEU A 449 -1.36 48.49 -12.65
C LEU A 449 -2.61 48.70 -13.51
N GLN A 450 -3.78 48.21 -13.05
CA GLN A 450 -5.07 48.43 -13.72
C GLN A 450 -5.44 49.91 -13.80
N MET A 451 -5.14 50.69 -12.76
CA MET A 451 -5.38 52.14 -12.76
C MET A 451 -4.40 52.90 -13.65
N GLN A 452 -3.12 52.52 -13.68
CA GLN A 452 -2.10 53.20 -14.48
C GLN A 452 -2.15 52.85 -15.97
N HIS A 453 -2.61 51.64 -16.30
CA HIS A 453 -2.69 51.15 -17.67
C HIS A 453 -4.07 50.54 -17.96
N PRO A 454 -5.15 51.36 -17.99
CA PRO A 454 -6.52 50.86 -18.19
C PRO A 454 -6.72 50.12 -19.51
N GLU A 455 -5.92 50.48 -20.52
CA GLU A 455 -5.98 49.96 -21.89
C GLU A 455 -5.26 48.60 -22.05
N SER A 456 -4.47 48.17 -21.06
CA SER A 456 -3.68 46.93 -21.14
C SER A 456 -4.54 45.71 -20.84
N SER A 457 -4.33 44.62 -21.57
CA SER A 457 -4.95 43.32 -21.26
C SER A 457 -3.98 42.33 -20.61
N ASN A 458 -2.69 42.68 -20.50
CA ASN A 458 -1.63 41.76 -20.11
C ASN A 458 -1.03 42.10 -18.74
N PHE A 459 -1.89 42.21 -17.74
CA PHE A 459 -1.49 42.58 -16.37
C PHE A 459 -0.60 41.52 -15.71
N TYR A 460 -0.76 40.24 -16.07
CA TYR A 460 0.04 39.17 -15.49
C TYR A 460 1.53 39.29 -15.85
N GLU A 461 1.87 39.43 -17.13
CA GLU A 461 3.26 39.59 -17.55
C GLU A 461 3.86 40.90 -17.05
N MET A 462 3.07 41.97 -17.03
CA MET A 462 3.47 43.26 -16.49
C MET A 462 3.84 43.13 -15.00
N GLN A 463 2.92 42.60 -14.20
CA GLN A 463 3.11 42.37 -12.77
C GLN A 463 4.31 41.45 -12.51
N GLN A 464 4.43 40.34 -13.25
CA GLN A 464 5.57 39.43 -13.13
C GLN A 464 6.92 40.15 -13.31
N SER A 465 6.97 41.17 -14.16
CA SER A 465 8.19 41.93 -14.45
C SER A 465 8.48 43.06 -13.45
N THR A 466 7.45 43.69 -12.88
CA THR A 466 7.59 44.91 -12.04
C THR A 466 7.41 44.66 -10.55
N PHE A 467 6.66 43.62 -10.17
CA PHE A 467 6.20 43.41 -8.79
C PHE A 467 7.35 43.39 -7.77
N SER A 468 8.45 42.69 -8.06
CA SER A 468 9.59 42.60 -7.15
C SER A 468 10.17 43.98 -6.76
N THR A 469 10.20 44.92 -7.70
CA THR A 469 10.71 46.28 -7.46
C THR A 469 9.68 47.13 -6.74
N TRP A 470 8.40 47.00 -7.13
CA TRP A 470 7.30 47.68 -6.47
C TRP A 470 7.16 47.24 -5.01
N PHE A 471 7.20 45.93 -4.74
CA PHE A 471 7.09 45.35 -3.41
C PHE A 471 8.23 45.82 -2.50
N ALA A 472 9.47 45.82 -3.00
CA ALA A 472 10.62 46.35 -2.26
C ALA A 472 10.42 47.81 -1.85
N LYS A 473 9.97 48.67 -2.78
CA LYS A 473 9.70 50.09 -2.51
C LYS A 473 8.56 50.26 -1.51
N ARG A 474 7.45 49.53 -1.71
CA ARG A 474 6.26 49.59 -0.86
C ARG A 474 6.58 49.23 0.59
N ILE A 475 7.31 48.13 0.80
CA ILE A 475 7.72 47.68 2.14
C ILE A 475 8.70 48.66 2.78
N GLN A 476 9.64 49.23 2.01
CA GLN A 476 10.56 50.26 2.53
C GLN A 476 9.84 51.55 2.97
N GLU A 477 8.85 52.02 2.19
CA GLU A 477 8.04 53.18 2.53
C GLU A 477 7.23 52.93 3.81
N MET A 478 6.58 51.77 3.92
CA MET A 478 5.84 51.39 5.12
C MET A 478 6.75 51.25 6.34
N TYR A 479 7.94 50.66 6.16
CA TYR A 479 8.92 50.51 7.24
C TYR A 479 9.44 51.86 7.73
N ALA A 480 9.65 52.84 6.83
CA ALA A 480 10.07 54.19 7.20
C ALA A 480 8.98 54.95 7.98
N LEU A 481 7.70 54.74 7.64
CA LEU A 481 6.57 55.40 8.30
C LEU A 481 6.24 54.78 9.66
N ASN A 482 6.25 53.45 9.75
CA ASN A 482 5.86 52.75 10.98
C ASN A 482 6.56 51.38 11.11
N PRO A 483 7.82 51.35 11.59
CA PRO A 483 8.62 50.13 11.67
C PRO A 483 7.96 48.99 12.45
N SER A 484 7.15 49.32 13.46
CA SER A 484 6.47 48.35 14.34
C SER A 484 5.34 47.58 13.65
N GLN A 485 4.85 48.03 12.48
CA GLN A 485 3.81 47.34 11.73
C GLN A 485 4.35 46.37 10.67
N ILE A 486 5.63 46.45 10.33
CA ILE A 486 6.25 45.59 9.31
C ILE A 486 6.96 44.44 10.01
N ASN A 487 6.53 43.22 9.67
CA ASN A 487 7.23 42.02 10.09
C ASN A 487 8.66 42.02 9.51
N GLU A 488 9.65 41.75 10.36
CA GLU A 488 11.07 41.70 9.97
C GLU A 488 11.37 40.66 8.89
N GLU A 489 10.61 39.57 8.86
CA GLU A 489 10.69 38.57 7.80
C GLU A 489 10.17 39.13 6.46
N LEU A 490 9.06 39.89 6.49
CA LEU A 490 8.51 40.53 5.29
C LEU A 490 9.47 41.59 4.75
N TYR A 491 10.10 42.37 5.64
CA TYR A 491 11.18 43.28 5.27
C TYR A 491 12.36 42.53 4.63
N ALA A 492 12.83 41.43 5.25
CA ALA A 492 13.91 40.63 4.70
C ALA A 492 13.59 40.08 3.30
N LEU A 493 12.36 39.59 3.09
CA LEU A 493 11.90 39.12 1.78
C LEU A 493 11.90 40.24 0.73
N SER A 494 11.52 41.47 1.12
CA SER A 494 11.50 42.64 0.23
C SER A 494 12.88 43.06 -0.28
N CYS A 495 13.96 42.72 0.46
CA CYS A 495 15.33 43.01 0.05
C CYS A 495 15.84 42.10 -1.08
N LEU A 496 15.07 41.08 -1.46
CA LEU A 496 15.38 40.08 -2.48
C LEU A 496 16.62 39.20 -2.13
N PRO A 497 16.70 37.98 -2.68
CA PRO A 497 17.83 37.08 -2.44
C PRO A 497 19.10 37.50 -3.21
N ASP A 498 20.27 37.13 -2.66
CA ASP A 498 21.56 37.26 -3.36
C ASP A 498 21.60 36.35 -4.60
N ASN A 499 22.22 36.80 -5.70
CA ASN A 499 22.34 36.02 -6.94
C ASN A 499 23.38 34.89 -6.85
N ARG A 500 24.22 34.90 -5.82
CA ARG A 500 25.10 33.79 -5.44
C ARG A 500 24.31 32.80 -4.60
N VAL A 501 23.93 31.69 -5.23
CA VAL A 501 23.09 30.66 -4.63
C VAL A 501 23.91 29.43 -4.28
N SER A 502 23.42 28.62 -3.35
CA SER A 502 24.02 27.32 -3.03
C SER A 502 23.16 26.19 -3.56
N SER A 503 23.74 25.20 -4.22
CA SER A 503 23.01 24.02 -4.70
C SER A 503 23.34 22.79 -3.88
N HIS A 504 22.33 21.94 -3.66
CA HIS A 504 22.46 20.65 -2.99
C HIS A 504 22.32 19.50 -3.99
N ARG A 505 23.04 18.40 -3.73
CA ARG A 505 22.95 17.17 -4.55
C ARG A 505 21.66 16.39 -4.31
N GLY A 506 20.94 16.76 -3.27
CA GLY A 506 19.67 16.19 -2.86
C GLY A 506 19.18 16.85 -1.58
N TYR A 507 17.94 16.59 -1.22
CA TYR A 507 17.29 17.21 -0.08
C TYR A 507 16.31 16.23 0.56
N ILE A 508 16.26 16.22 1.88
CA ILE A 508 15.29 15.42 2.64
C ILE A 508 14.30 16.38 3.28
N VAL A 509 13.02 16.21 2.98
CA VAL A 509 11.92 17.01 3.51
C VAL A 509 10.68 16.15 3.70
N ASN A 510 9.97 16.32 4.81
CA ASN A 510 8.76 15.57 5.16
C ASN A 510 8.97 14.04 5.14
N GLY A 511 10.14 13.59 5.60
CA GLY A 511 10.50 12.17 5.57
C GLY A 511 10.84 11.59 4.19
N VAL A 512 10.80 12.39 3.12
CA VAL A 512 11.07 11.97 1.74
C VAL A 512 12.45 12.44 1.31
N LYS A 513 13.20 11.54 0.67
CA LYS A 513 14.51 11.82 0.10
C LYS A 513 14.36 12.16 -1.38
N PHE A 514 14.86 13.32 -1.76
CA PHE A 514 15.01 13.75 -3.14
C PHE A 514 16.49 13.82 -3.51
N ILE A 515 16.83 13.41 -4.72
CA ILE A 515 18.18 13.45 -5.27
C ILE A 515 18.12 14.06 -6.66
N VAL A 516 19.07 14.94 -6.98
CA VAL A 516 19.19 15.50 -8.32
C VAL A 516 19.42 14.37 -9.33
N LYS A 517 18.73 14.41 -10.47
CA LYS A 517 18.73 13.35 -11.49
C LYS A 517 20.12 12.86 -11.85
N SER A 518 21.05 13.76 -12.15
CA SER A 518 22.44 13.42 -12.50
C SER A 518 23.21 12.70 -11.37
N ASN A 519 22.79 12.87 -10.11
CA ASN A 519 23.37 12.19 -8.95
C ASN A 519 22.66 10.87 -8.60
N ASP A 520 21.48 10.62 -9.18
CA ASP A 520 20.68 9.40 -9.04
C ASP A 520 20.91 8.42 -10.22
N ASP A 521 21.54 8.90 -11.29
CA ASP A 521 22.00 8.07 -12.40
C ASP A 521 22.95 6.96 -11.91
N GLY A 522 22.64 5.72 -12.28
CA GLY A 522 23.35 4.52 -11.81
C GLY A 522 22.93 3.99 -10.43
N ARG A 523 22.04 4.67 -9.70
CA ARG A 523 21.48 4.13 -8.44
C ARG A 523 20.38 3.10 -8.71
N GLN A 524 20.23 2.18 -7.75
CA GLN A 524 19.17 1.16 -7.74
C GLN A 524 17.81 1.73 -7.27
N THR A 525 17.82 2.88 -6.58
CA THR A 525 16.62 3.62 -6.22
C THR A 525 16.38 4.77 -7.19
N GLN A 526 15.17 5.31 -7.21
CA GLN A 526 14.77 6.47 -8.01
C GLN A 526 14.20 7.56 -7.12
N ASN A 527 14.94 8.65 -6.92
CA ASN A 527 14.58 9.72 -5.97
C ASN A 527 14.52 11.12 -6.60
N TYR A 528 14.50 11.20 -7.93
CA TYR A 528 14.47 12.48 -8.66
C TYR A 528 13.08 12.82 -9.22
N GLY A 529 12.08 11.96 -9.07
CA GLY A 529 10.72 12.25 -9.53
C GLY A 529 10.00 13.19 -8.57
N VAL A 530 9.40 14.26 -9.10
CA VAL A 530 8.57 15.20 -8.35
C VAL A 530 7.18 15.23 -8.98
N MET A 531 6.15 15.33 -8.15
CA MET A 531 4.78 15.56 -8.57
C MET A 531 4.26 16.77 -7.81
N VAL A 532 3.60 17.69 -8.52
CA VAL A 532 2.93 18.84 -7.94
C VAL A 532 1.51 18.88 -8.50
N PRO A 533 0.47 19.00 -7.64
CA PRO A 533 -0.89 19.21 -8.12
C PRO A 533 -0.96 20.56 -8.83
N GLY A 534 -1.67 20.63 -9.94
CA GLY A 534 -1.93 21.89 -10.62
C GLY A 534 -3.27 21.87 -11.34
N VAL A 535 -3.53 22.93 -12.09
CA VAL A 535 -4.76 23.08 -12.88
C VAL A 535 -4.34 23.38 -14.32
N HIS A 536 -4.89 22.63 -15.26
CA HIS A 536 -4.72 22.86 -16.69
C HIS A 536 -6.11 23.02 -17.32
N ASN A 537 -6.42 24.21 -17.85
CA ASN A 537 -7.75 24.53 -18.41
C ASN A 537 -8.91 24.23 -17.44
N ASP A 538 -8.79 24.68 -16.18
CA ASP A 538 -9.77 24.44 -15.11
C ASP A 538 -9.98 22.97 -14.72
N ILE A 539 -9.11 22.06 -15.18
CA ILE A 539 -9.08 20.66 -14.79
C ILE A 539 -7.89 20.46 -13.85
N GLU A 540 -8.14 19.94 -12.65
CA GLU A 540 -7.07 19.48 -11.76
C GLU A 540 -6.25 18.38 -12.46
N ASP A 541 -4.96 18.64 -12.65
CA ASP A 541 -4.03 17.68 -13.24
C ASP A 541 -2.70 17.69 -12.48
N ASP A 542 -2.07 16.53 -12.39
CA ASP A 542 -0.81 16.36 -11.69
C ASP A 542 0.36 16.63 -12.64
N TYR A 543 1.19 17.61 -12.33
CA TYR A 543 2.41 17.88 -13.09
C TYR A 543 3.54 17.00 -12.56
N TYR A 544 4.13 16.20 -13.45
CA TYR A 544 5.27 15.34 -13.15
C TYR A 544 6.54 15.92 -13.76
N GLY A 545 7.61 15.96 -12.98
CA GLY A 545 8.91 16.43 -13.44
C GLY A 545 10.07 15.68 -12.82
N PHE A 546 11.26 15.98 -13.31
CA PHE A 546 12.52 15.46 -12.79
C PHE A 546 13.31 16.57 -12.11
N LEU A 547 13.83 16.29 -10.92
CA LEU A 547 14.63 17.21 -10.14
C LEU A 547 16.01 17.39 -10.75
N ASP A 548 16.29 18.58 -11.29
CA ASP A 548 17.58 18.92 -11.88
C ASP A 548 18.49 19.63 -10.89
N GLU A 549 17.92 20.38 -9.94
CA GLU A 549 18.69 21.16 -8.99
C GLU A 549 17.87 21.49 -7.75
N VAL A 550 18.51 21.44 -6.58
CA VAL A 550 17.97 21.98 -5.33
C VAL A 550 18.73 23.25 -4.98
N ILE A 551 18.07 24.40 -5.10
CA ILE A 551 18.65 25.72 -4.93
C ILE A 551 18.33 26.25 -3.54
N GLU A 552 19.35 26.66 -2.77
CA GLU A 552 19.24 27.41 -1.52
C GLU A 552 19.58 28.88 -1.78
N LEU A 553 18.55 29.71 -1.69
CA LEU A 553 18.65 31.17 -1.76
C LEU A 553 18.93 31.72 -0.36
N SER A 554 19.92 32.61 -0.26
CA SER A 554 20.21 33.34 0.97
C SER A 554 19.53 34.70 0.95
N ILE A 555 18.80 35.00 2.00
CA ILE A 555 18.19 36.30 2.27
C ILE A 555 18.91 36.94 3.46
N ILE A 556 18.85 38.27 3.55
CA ILE A 556 19.43 39.01 4.68
C ILE A 556 18.94 38.46 6.02
N ARG A 557 19.69 38.73 7.10
CA ARG A 557 19.38 38.27 8.46
C ARG A 557 19.37 36.74 8.64
N GLY A 558 19.99 36.00 7.69
CA GLY A 558 20.22 34.56 7.80
C GLY A 558 19.05 33.68 7.35
N TYR A 559 17.96 34.29 6.87
CA TYR A 559 16.84 33.58 6.26
C TYR A 559 17.25 32.91 4.96
N ARG A 560 16.61 31.76 4.66
CA ARG A 560 16.92 31.00 3.45
C ARG A 560 15.65 30.38 2.89
N ILE A 561 15.67 30.15 1.59
CA ILE A 561 14.57 29.52 0.85
C ILE A 561 15.15 28.37 0.04
N ILE A 562 14.47 27.21 0.06
CA ILE A 562 14.84 26.05 -0.75
C ILE A 562 13.87 25.94 -1.92
N LEU A 563 14.39 25.89 -3.13
CA LEU A 563 13.63 25.72 -4.36
C LEU A 563 14.07 24.46 -5.09
N PHE A 564 13.10 23.72 -5.62
CA PHE A 564 13.34 22.57 -6.47
C PHE A 564 13.15 23.01 -7.92
N LYS A 565 14.21 22.94 -8.71
CA LYS A 565 14.17 23.19 -10.14
C LYS A 565 13.95 21.87 -10.86
N CYS A 566 12.89 21.80 -11.65
CA CYS A 566 12.48 20.58 -12.33
C CYS A 566 12.25 20.81 -13.83
N THR A 567 12.46 19.75 -14.62
CA THR A 567 12.06 19.64 -16.05
C THR A 567 10.92 18.68 -16.26
#